data_AF-A0A2N9N5Q7-F1
#
_entry.id   AF-A0A2N9N5Q7-F1
#
_cell.length_a   1.000
_cell.length_b   1.000
_cell.length_c   1.000
_cell.angle_alpha   90.00
_cell.angle_beta   90.00
_cell.angle_gamma   90.00
#
_symmetry.space_group_name_H-M   'P 1'
#
loop_
_entity.id
_entity.type
_entity.pdbx_description
1 polymer ?
#
loop_
_entity_poly.entity_id
_entity_poly.type
_entity_poly.pdbx_seq_one_letter_code
_entity_poly.pdbx_strand_id
1 'polypeptide(L)'
;MAPTGDNLDEQQKKDLLSFIHDDGKGFVGAHTGDDAFFDWPEFAEMIGGWFDNHPWGVFDAPVIVEVPSFPAMRGLPRTFTIHDEIYEHKNFSREKVHVLASLDATKLDYTRPNINREDHDFPVAWAKMYGKGRVFYSTFGHSDEVWNNPMIQKMYLEAVKWSLREVGEDF
;
A
#
# COMPACT_ATOMS: atom_id res chain seq x y z
N MET A 1 8.40 -14.76 -15.46
CA MET A 1 7.09 -14.17 -15.82
C MET A 1 6.75 -13.26 -14.67
N ALA A 2 6.74 -11.94 -14.88
CA ALA A 2 6.18 -11.03 -13.88
C ALA A 2 4.68 -11.35 -13.76
N PRO A 3 4.11 -11.44 -12.55
CA PRO A 3 2.72 -11.80 -12.34
C PRO A 3 1.77 -10.62 -12.57
N THR A 4 2.19 -9.61 -13.35
CA THR A 4 1.42 -8.41 -13.70
C THR A 4 0.22 -8.83 -14.55
N GLY A 5 -0.79 -9.35 -13.86
CA GLY A 5 -1.94 -10.00 -14.45
C GLY A 5 -2.87 -8.99 -15.09
N ASP A 6 -3.33 -9.32 -16.29
CA ASP A 6 -4.60 -8.83 -16.83
C ASP A 6 -5.42 -10.05 -17.26
N ASN A 7 -5.72 -10.90 -16.28
CA ASN A 7 -6.42 -12.16 -16.52
C ASN A 7 -7.91 -12.07 -16.15
N LEU A 8 -8.39 -10.88 -15.78
CA LEU A 8 -9.81 -10.64 -15.49
C LEU A 8 -10.52 -10.17 -16.75
N ASP A 9 -11.66 -10.79 -17.06
CA ASP A 9 -12.55 -10.27 -18.10
C ASP A 9 -13.28 -9.00 -17.64
N GLU A 10 -13.94 -8.32 -18.58
CA GLU A 10 -14.65 -7.06 -18.32
C GLU A 10 -15.78 -7.18 -17.28
N GLN A 11 -16.40 -8.36 -17.14
CA GLN A 11 -17.42 -8.57 -16.13
C GLN A 11 -16.77 -8.74 -14.75
N GLN A 12 -15.70 -9.53 -14.64
CA GLN A 12 -14.94 -9.70 -13.41
C GLN A 12 -14.34 -8.38 -12.90
N LYS A 13 -13.87 -7.53 -13.82
CA LYS A 13 -13.42 -6.16 -13.50
C LYS A 13 -14.54 -5.34 -12.84
N LYS A 14 -15.73 -5.32 -13.45
CA LYS A 14 -16.91 -4.62 -12.90
C LYS A 14 -17.38 -5.20 -11.57
N ASP A 15 -17.37 -6.53 -11.44
CA ASP A 15 -17.80 -7.22 -10.22
C ASP A 15 -16.84 -6.90 -9.06
N LEU A 16 -15.53 -6.89 -9.30
CA LEU A 16 -14.54 -6.52 -8.29
C LEU A 16 -14.74 -5.07 -7.81
N LEU A 17 -14.91 -4.13 -8.73
CA LEU A 17 -15.11 -2.72 -8.34
C LEU A 17 -16.42 -2.51 -7.62
N SER A 18 -17.53 -3.10 -8.07
CA SER A 18 -18.83 -2.95 -7.39
C SER A 18 -18.88 -3.64 -6.02
N PHE A 19 -18.21 -4.80 -5.87
CA PHE A 19 -18.03 -5.47 -4.58
C PHE A 19 -17.36 -4.55 -3.54
N ILE A 20 -16.36 -3.78 -3.95
CA ILE A 20 -15.67 -2.84 -3.06
C ILE A 20 -16.50 -1.56 -2.91
N HIS A 21 -16.85 -0.91 -4.03
CA HIS A 21 -17.45 0.42 -4.07
C HIS A 21 -18.90 0.44 -3.56
N ASP A 22 -19.75 -0.42 -4.10
CA ASP A 22 -21.21 -0.37 -3.90
C ASP A 22 -21.65 -1.23 -2.72
N ASP A 23 -21.09 -2.44 -2.62
CA ASP A 23 -21.39 -3.41 -1.56
C ASP A 23 -20.59 -3.14 -0.26
N GLY A 24 -19.58 -2.26 -0.34
CA GLY A 24 -18.80 -1.79 0.80
C GLY A 24 -17.85 -2.82 1.40
N LYS A 25 -17.38 -3.77 0.59
CA LYS A 25 -16.47 -4.82 1.03
C LYS A 25 -15.04 -4.31 1.09
N GLY A 26 -14.23 -5.00 1.90
CA GLY A 26 -12.83 -4.65 2.11
C GLY A 26 -11.90 -5.16 1.01
N PHE A 27 -10.85 -4.40 0.72
CA PHE A 27 -9.72 -4.83 -0.10
C PHE A 27 -8.40 -4.56 0.63
N VAL A 28 -7.49 -5.55 0.61
CA VAL A 28 -6.17 -5.43 1.23
C VAL A 28 -5.13 -5.85 0.20
N GLY A 29 -4.33 -4.89 -0.27
CA GLY A 29 -3.19 -5.12 -1.15
C GLY A 29 -1.88 -5.19 -0.38
N ALA A 30 -0.97 -6.04 -0.82
CA ALA A 30 0.37 -6.18 -0.26
C ALA A 30 1.41 -6.25 -1.39
N HIS A 31 2.51 -5.53 -1.23
CA HIS A 31 3.65 -5.51 -2.13
C HIS A 31 3.22 -5.42 -3.61
N THR A 32 3.42 -6.44 -4.43
CA THR A 32 3.02 -6.50 -5.86
C THR A 32 1.52 -6.38 -6.12
N GLY A 33 0.68 -6.24 -5.10
CA GLY A 33 -0.78 -6.05 -5.25
C GLY A 33 -1.17 -4.81 -6.07
N ASP A 34 -0.28 -3.82 -6.18
CA ASP A 34 -0.42 -2.65 -7.05
C ASP A 34 0.52 -2.67 -8.27
N ASP A 35 1.25 -3.77 -8.48
CA ASP A 35 2.01 -4.08 -9.70
C ASP A 35 1.16 -5.01 -10.58
N ALA A 36 -0.05 -4.57 -10.92
CA ALA A 36 -1.02 -5.35 -11.67
C ALA A 36 -2.02 -4.46 -12.42
N PHE A 37 -2.65 -5.03 -13.46
CA PHE A 37 -3.75 -4.41 -14.20
C PHE A 37 -3.47 -3.01 -14.77
N PHE A 38 -2.25 -2.73 -15.27
CA PHE A 38 -1.84 -1.40 -15.74
C PHE A 38 -2.71 -0.79 -16.86
N ASP A 39 -3.47 -1.61 -17.59
CA ASP A 39 -4.41 -1.17 -18.62
C ASP A 39 -5.82 -0.86 -18.05
N TRP A 40 -5.98 -0.87 -16.73
CA TRP A 40 -7.26 -0.67 -16.04
C TRP A 40 -7.19 0.49 -15.01
N PRO A 41 -7.30 1.76 -15.46
CA PRO A 41 -7.13 2.94 -14.59
C PRO A 41 -8.02 2.98 -13.35
N GLU A 42 -9.21 2.38 -13.41
CA GLU A 42 -10.12 2.28 -12.28
C GLU A 42 -9.57 1.40 -11.15
N PHE A 43 -8.71 0.42 -11.46
CA PHE A 43 -7.99 -0.34 -10.44
C PHE A 43 -6.97 0.54 -9.72
N ALA A 44 -6.19 1.35 -10.46
CA ALA A 44 -5.26 2.33 -9.87
C ALA A 44 -6.00 3.31 -8.95
N GLU A 45 -7.16 3.80 -9.39
CA GLU A 45 -7.98 4.69 -8.59
C GLU A 45 -8.56 3.96 -7.36
N MET A 46 -9.00 2.71 -7.47
CA MET A 46 -9.49 1.94 -6.31
C MET A 46 -8.39 1.73 -5.27
N ILE A 47 -7.20 1.27 -5.68
CA ILE A 47 -6.12 0.93 -4.76
C ILE A 47 -5.37 2.17 -4.25
N GLY A 48 -5.33 3.26 -5.02
CA GLY A 48 -4.78 4.56 -4.62
C GLY A 48 -3.45 4.95 -5.29
N GLY A 49 -2.93 4.10 -6.18
CA GLY A 49 -1.69 4.30 -6.92
C GLY A 49 -1.24 3.00 -7.59
N TRP A 50 -0.26 3.08 -8.46
CA TRP A 50 0.35 1.90 -9.09
C TRP A 50 1.84 1.89 -8.84
N PHE A 51 2.42 0.69 -8.83
CA PHE A 51 3.85 0.53 -8.91
C PHE A 51 4.44 1.36 -10.06
N ASP A 52 5.52 2.09 -9.77
CA ASP A 52 6.34 2.78 -10.77
C ASP A 52 7.78 2.29 -10.74
N ASN A 53 8.40 2.30 -9.56
CA ASN A 53 9.78 1.84 -9.39
C ASN A 53 10.08 1.38 -7.97
N HIS A 54 11.29 0.85 -7.78
CA HIS A 54 11.86 0.40 -6.51
C HIS A 54 13.35 0.79 -6.42
N PRO A 55 13.67 2.10 -6.32
CA PRO A 55 15.02 2.62 -6.62
C PRO A 55 16.14 2.08 -5.73
N TRP A 56 15.80 1.66 -4.51
CA TRP A 56 16.75 1.14 -3.53
C TRP A 56 16.86 -0.39 -3.54
N GLY A 57 16.03 -1.10 -4.32
CA GLY A 57 15.91 -2.56 -4.27
C GLY A 57 15.54 -3.06 -2.87
N VAL A 58 16.05 -4.22 -2.47
CA VAL A 58 15.99 -4.69 -1.08
C VAL A 58 17.03 -3.95 -0.25
N PHE A 59 16.60 -3.22 0.77
CA PHE A 59 17.46 -2.39 1.61
C PHE A 59 16.89 -2.24 3.03
N ASP A 60 17.70 -1.67 3.92
CA ASP A 60 17.27 -1.29 5.26
C ASP A 60 16.44 0.00 5.22
N ALA A 61 15.15 -0.15 4.91
CA ALA A 61 14.21 0.93 4.70
C ALA A 61 13.89 1.68 6.01
N PRO A 62 14.19 2.99 6.10
CA PRO A 62 13.82 3.80 7.26
C PRO A 62 12.37 4.26 7.13
N VAL A 63 11.49 3.78 8.01
CA VAL A 63 10.04 4.05 7.95
C VAL A 63 9.61 4.98 9.09
N ILE A 64 8.73 5.93 8.77
CA ILE A 64 8.03 6.81 9.71
C ILE A 64 6.55 6.39 9.76
N VAL A 65 6.04 6.14 10.98
CA VAL A 65 4.61 5.92 11.22
C VAL A 65 3.94 7.26 11.49
N GLU A 66 3.17 7.72 10.51
CA GLU A 66 2.51 9.02 10.53
C GLU A 66 1.24 9.00 11.39
N VAL A 67 0.45 7.92 11.28
CA VAL A 67 -0.86 7.79 11.94
C VAL A 67 -0.88 6.59 12.88
N PRO A 68 -0.25 6.66 14.06
CA PRO A 68 -0.11 5.52 15.00
C PRO A 68 -1.45 5.09 15.63
N SER A 69 -2.47 5.93 15.56
CA SER A 69 -3.80 5.67 16.09
C SER A 69 -4.59 4.72 15.18
N PHE A 70 -4.25 4.70 13.89
CA PHE A 70 -4.86 3.83 12.90
C PHE A 70 -4.65 2.36 13.31
N PRO A 71 -5.68 1.48 13.21
CA PRO A 71 -5.60 0.11 13.71
C PRO A 71 -4.36 -0.67 13.24
N ALA A 72 -4.06 -0.65 11.93
CA ALA A 72 -2.90 -1.32 11.35
C ALA A 72 -1.55 -0.78 11.87
N MET A 73 -1.48 0.48 12.27
CA MET A 73 -0.26 1.13 12.76
C MET A 73 -0.10 1.05 14.28
N ARG A 74 -1.09 0.53 15.00
CA ARG A 74 -1.13 0.58 16.45
C ARG A 74 -0.10 -0.36 17.10
N GLY A 75 0.82 0.26 17.84
CA GLY A 75 1.87 -0.45 18.57
C GLY A 75 3.16 -0.64 17.76
N LEU A 76 3.20 -0.15 16.52
CA LEU A 76 4.46 0.00 15.79
C LEU A 76 5.25 1.17 16.41
N PRO A 77 6.59 1.10 16.43
CA PRO A 77 7.42 2.25 16.77
C PRO A 77 7.13 3.43 15.85
N ARG A 78 7.28 4.67 16.36
CA ARG A 78 7.11 5.89 15.54
C ARG A 78 8.02 5.92 14.33
N THR A 79 9.21 5.36 14.48
CA THR A 79 10.17 5.14 13.41
C THR A 79 10.79 3.77 13.58
N PHE A 80 11.00 3.04 12.49
CA PHE A 80 11.69 1.75 12.53
C PHE A 80 12.44 1.51 11.21
N THR A 81 13.28 0.49 11.20
CA THR A 81 13.96 0.01 10.00
C THR A 81 13.47 -1.39 9.68
N ILE A 82 13.24 -1.67 8.41
CA ILE A 82 12.85 -2.99 7.92
C ILE A 82 13.63 -3.33 6.66
N HIS A 83 14.11 -4.56 6.54
CA HIS A 83 14.82 -5.04 5.36
C HIS A 83 13.82 -5.54 4.33
N ASP A 84 13.51 -4.73 3.32
CA ASP A 84 12.48 -5.01 2.34
C ASP A 84 12.72 -4.23 1.04
N GLU A 85 11.94 -4.55 0.01
CA GLU A 85 11.86 -3.76 -1.22
C GLU A 85 10.66 -2.81 -1.16
N ILE A 86 10.92 -1.50 -1.23
CA ILE A 86 9.90 -0.46 -1.09
C ILE A 86 9.68 0.26 -2.42
N TYR A 87 8.42 0.44 -2.78
CA TYR A 87 8.01 1.03 -4.05
C TYR A 87 7.89 2.56 -3.97
N GLU A 88 8.15 3.20 -5.11
CA GLU A 88 7.53 4.48 -5.46
C GLU A 88 6.35 4.25 -6.40
N HIS A 89 5.38 5.17 -6.36
CA HIS A 89 4.08 5.01 -6.99
C HIS A 89 3.78 6.09 -8.02
N LYS A 90 3.25 5.68 -9.18
CA LYS A 90 2.61 6.55 -10.17
C LYS A 90 1.12 6.62 -9.92
N ASN A 91 0.47 7.64 -10.50
CA ASN A 91 -0.97 7.90 -10.32
C ASN A 91 -1.40 8.05 -8.85
N PHE A 92 -0.46 8.37 -7.97
CA PHE A 92 -0.67 8.56 -6.55
C PHE A 92 -0.84 10.04 -6.21
N SER A 93 -1.66 10.34 -5.20
CA SER A 93 -1.71 11.64 -4.54
C SER A 93 -2.04 11.47 -3.06
N ARG A 94 -1.28 12.14 -2.18
CA ARG A 94 -1.55 12.15 -0.74
C ARG A 94 -2.93 12.72 -0.40
N GLU A 95 -3.53 13.54 -1.27
CA GLU A 95 -4.87 14.10 -1.05
C GLU A 95 -5.98 13.08 -1.27
N LYS A 96 -5.70 11.99 -2.01
CA LYS A 96 -6.68 10.95 -2.36
C LYS A 96 -6.67 9.75 -1.42
N VAL A 97 -5.68 9.67 -0.53
CA VAL A 97 -5.50 8.54 0.40
C VAL A 97 -5.13 9.05 1.79
N HIS A 98 -5.41 8.25 2.80
CA HIS A 98 -4.89 8.48 4.14
C HIS A 98 -3.55 7.75 4.29
N VAL A 99 -2.45 8.47 4.07
CA VAL A 99 -1.09 7.92 4.26
C VAL A 99 -0.87 7.59 5.74
N LEU A 100 -0.51 6.35 6.01
CA LEU A 100 -0.35 5.80 7.37
C LEU A 100 1.13 5.72 7.77
N ALA A 101 2.00 5.42 6.81
CA ALA A 101 3.44 5.36 6.95
C ALA A 101 4.13 5.75 5.64
N SER A 102 5.35 6.26 5.74
CA SER A 102 6.20 6.68 4.61
C SER A 102 7.67 6.38 4.89
N LEU A 103 8.52 6.41 3.87
CA LEU A 103 9.97 6.40 4.08
C LEU A 103 10.42 7.74 4.67
N ASP A 104 11.43 7.68 5.54
CA ASP A 104 12.17 8.86 5.98
C ASP A 104 13.05 9.36 4.83
N ALA A 105 12.50 10.27 4.04
CA ALA A 105 13.16 10.88 2.89
C ALA A 105 14.54 11.48 3.22
N THR A 106 14.83 11.85 4.46
CA THR A 106 16.13 12.41 4.86
C THR A 106 17.25 11.38 4.96
N LYS A 107 16.89 10.08 4.96
CA LYS A 107 17.82 8.95 5.11
C LYS A 107 18.00 8.13 3.83
N LEU A 108 17.43 8.58 2.71
CA LEU A 108 17.47 7.86 1.45
C LEU A 108 18.69 8.26 0.61
N ASP A 109 19.20 7.29 -0.14
CA ASP A 109 20.27 7.50 -1.12
C ASP A 109 19.66 7.96 -2.45
N TYR A 110 19.73 9.27 -2.72
CA TYR A 110 19.24 9.86 -3.97
C TYR A 110 20.22 9.76 -5.14
N THR A 111 21.37 9.09 -4.96
CA THR A 111 22.28 8.80 -6.08
C THR A 111 21.81 7.60 -6.91
N ARG A 112 20.80 6.88 -6.42
CA ARG A 112 20.18 5.76 -7.13
C ARG A 112 19.45 6.24 -8.39
N PRO A 113 19.53 5.47 -9.49
CA PRO A 113 18.78 5.80 -10.70
C PRO A 113 17.28 5.56 -10.48
N ASN A 114 16.47 6.13 -11.37
CA ASN A 114 15.03 5.89 -11.48
C ASN A 114 14.20 6.24 -10.23
N ILE A 115 14.61 7.29 -9.50
CA ILE A 115 13.75 7.95 -8.52
C ILE A 115 12.89 8.96 -9.28
N ASN A 116 11.63 8.66 -9.52
CA ASN A 116 10.74 9.49 -10.34
C ASN A 116 9.95 10.51 -9.51
N ARG A 117 9.78 10.28 -8.20
CA ARG A 117 9.06 11.21 -7.32
C ARG A 117 9.90 12.41 -6.88
N GLU A 118 9.75 13.51 -7.61
CA GLU A 118 10.44 14.78 -7.33
C GLU A 118 10.02 15.45 -6.00
N ASP A 119 8.85 15.11 -5.47
CA ASP A 119 8.34 15.62 -4.18
C ASP A 119 8.99 14.94 -2.96
N HIS A 120 9.79 13.90 -3.20
CA HIS A 120 10.44 13.06 -2.19
C HIS A 120 9.45 12.47 -1.16
N ASP A 121 8.21 12.24 -1.60
CA ASP A 121 7.17 11.61 -0.80
C ASP A 121 7.02 10.14 -1.20
N PHE A 122 7.44 9.22 -0.33
CA PHE A 122 7.42 7.79 -0.59
C PHE A 122 6.48 7.09 0.40
N PRO A 123 5.17 6.98 0.09
CA PRO A 123 4.20 6.32 0.96
C PRO A 123 4.47 4.81 1.02
N VAL A 124 4.43 4.25 2.23
CA VAL A 124 4.73 2.84 2.51
C VAL A 124 3.46 2.05 2.84
N ALA A 125 2.50 2.71 3.47
CA ALA A 125 1.18 2.16 3.73
C ALA A 125 0.14 3.27 3.69
N TRP A 126 -1.03 2.99 3.14
CA TRP A 126 -2.16 3.91 3.15
C TRP A 126 -3.49 3.18 3.29
N ALA A 127 -4.49 3.93 3.73
CA ALA A 127 -5.88 3.55 3.68
C ALA A 127 -6.63 4.46 2.70
N LYS A 128 -7.69 3.95 2.08
CA LYS A 128 -8.56 4.71 1.19
C LYS A 128 -10.00 4.25 1.36
N MET A 129 -10.94 5.19 1.34
CA MET A 129 -12.34 4.91 1.10
C MET A 129 -12.60 4.91 -0.41
N TYR A 130 -13.13 3.81 -0.94
CA TYR A 130 -13.55 3.70 -2.34
C TYR A 130 -15.04 3.37 -2.35
N GLY A 131 -15.89 4.36 -2.63
CA GLY A 131 -17.33 4.26 -2.36
C GLY A 131 -17.57 3.98 -0.88
N LYS A 132 -18.23 2.86 -0.58
CA LYS A 132 -18.48 2.37 0.79
C LYS A 132 -17.38 1.43 1.31
N GLY A 133 -16.47 1.01 0.43
CA GLY A 133 -15.43 0.03 0.70
C GLY A 133 -14.21 0.63 1.40
N ARG A 134 -13.57 -0.19 2.23
CA ARG A 134 -12.33 0.12 2.95
C ARG A 134 -11.16 -0.58 2.26
N VAL A 135 -10.27 0.20 1.68
CA VAL A 135 -9.10 -0.27 0.93
C VAL A 135 -7.85 0.02 1.76
N PHE A 136 -7.02 -0.99 1.99
CA PHE A 136 -5.69 -0.84 2.56
C PHE A 136 -4.65 -1.33 1.56
N TYR A 137 -3.53 -0.63 1.46
CA TYR A 137 -2.36 -1.11 0.75
C TYR A 137 -1.11 -0.85 1.58
N SER A 138 -0.15 -1.77 1.50
CA SER A 138 1.22 -1.51 1.89
C SER A 138 2.20 -2.18 0.96
N THR A 139 3.31 -1.49 0.70
CA THR A 139 4.43 -1.98 -0.11
C THR A 139 5.21 -3.11 0.59
N PHE A 140 5.04 -3.32 1.90
CA PHE A 140 5.75 -4.39 2.59
C PHE A 140 5.40 -5.78 2.04
N GLY A 141 6.40 -6.66 1.98
CA GLY A 141 6.17 -8.09 1.68
C GLY A 141 6.96 -8.65 0.50
N HIS A 142 8.07 -8.03 0.11
CA HIS A 142 9.02 -8.65 -0.83
C HIS A 142 9.76 -9.81 -0.16
N SER A 143 10.42 -9.51 0.96
CA SER A 143 11.31 -10.46 1.62
C SER A 143 10.52 -11.47 2.46
N ASP A 144 10.90 -12.75 2.41
CA ASP A 144 10.26 -13.79 3.24
C ASP A 144 10.31 -13.47 4.74
N GLU A 145 11.34 -12.75 5.20
CA GLU A 145 11.47 -12.35 6.60
C GLU A 145 10.40 -11.34 7.05
N VAL A 146 9.87 -10.53 6.13
CA VAL A 146 8.82 -9.55 6.41
C VAL A 146 7.53 -10.27 6.78
N TRP A 147 7.22 -11.36 6.09
CA TRP A 147 6.07 -12.23 6.41
C TRP A 147 6.24 -12.98 7.73
N ASN A 148 7.46 -13.16 8.21
CA ASN A 148 7.76 -13.75 9.52
C ASN A 148 7.88 -12.71 10.65
N ASN A 149 7.85 -11.41 10.34
CA ASN A 149 7.93 -10.36 11.32
C ASN A 149 6.58 -10.19 12.05
N PRO A 150 6.49 -10.43 13.37
CA PRO A 150 5.23 -10.32 14.12
C PRO A 150 4.60 -8.93 14.05
N MET A 151 5.41 -7.87 13.91
CA MET A 151 4.93 -6.51 13.74
C MET A 151 4.13 -6.35 12.45
N ILE A 152 4.65 -6.90 11.35
CA ILE A 152 4.03 -6.82 10.01
C ILE A 152 2.82 -7.76 9.92
N GLN A 153 2.92 -8.97 10.47
CA GLN A 153 1.76 -9.87 10.59
C GLN A 153 0.60 -9.20 11.33
N LYS A 154 0.90 -8.53 12.46
CA LYS A 154 -0.11 -7.78 13.22
C LYS A 154 -0.68 -6.62 12.42
N MET A 155 0.16 -5.87 11.70
CA MET A 155 -0.28 -4.77 10.82
C MET A 155 -1.31 -5.26 9.81
N TYR A 156 -1.01 -6.33 9.06
CA TYR A 156 -1.94 -6.89 8.07
C TYR A 156 -3.20 -7.48 8.70
N LEU A 157 -3.09 -8.16 9.85
CA LEU A 157 -4.25 -8.66 10.58
C LEU A 157 -5.20 -7.50 10.96
N GLU A 158 -4.66 -6.41 11.49
CA GLU A 158 -5.47 -5.26 11.89
C GLU A 158 -5.98 -4.47 10.67
N ALA A 159 -5.26 -4.49 9.54
CA ALA A 159 -5.75 -3.96 8.26
C ALA A 159 -6.95 -4.76 7.72
N VAL A 160 -6.90 -6.11 7.80
CA VAL A 160 -8.04 -6.98 7.45
C VAL A 160 -9.23 -6.73 8.37
N LYS A 161 -9.02 -6.65 9.69
CA LYS A 161 -10.09 -6.31 10.63
C LYS A 161 -10.68 -4.93 10.35
N TRP A 162 -9.85 -3.94 10.03
CA TRP A 162 -10.31 -2.60 9.66
C TRP A 162 -11.13 -2.65 8.38
N SER A 163 -10.69 -3.37 7.34
CA SER A 163 -11.43 -3.49 6.07
C SER A 163 -12.76 -4.24 6.22
N LEU A 164 -12.88 -5.11 7.22
CA LEU A 164 -14.12 -5.78 7.64
C LEU A 164 -15.00 -4.98 8.60
N ARG A 165 -14.59 -3.76 8.99
CA ARG A 165 -15.28 -2.91 9.97
C ARG A 165 -15.38 -3.51 11.39
N GLU A 166 -14.46 -4.38 11.75
CA GLU A 166 -14.35 -4.90 13.12
C GLU A 166 -13.61 -3.92 14.05
N VAL A 167 -12.78 -3.04 13.48
CA VAL A 167 -12.02 -2.01 14.19
C VAL A 167 -11.96 -0.73 13.38
N GLY A 168 -11.81 0.41 14.08
CA GLY A 168 -11.61 1.73 13.47
C GLY A 168 -12.79 2.30 12.69
N GLU A 169 -12.76 3.61 12.48
CA GLU A 169 -13.82 4.36 11.81
C GLU A 169 -13.51 4.59 10.33
N ASP A 170 -14.52 5.04 9.58
CA ASP A 170 -14.36 5.64 8.25
C ASP A 170 -13.78 7.05 8.39
N PHE A 171 -13.23 7.61 7.31
CA PHE A 171 -12.69 8.97 7.25
C PHE A 171 -13.03 9.65 5.93
#